data_AF-A0A227IKH9-F1
#
_entry.id   AF-A0A227IKH9-F1
#
_cell.length_a   1.000
_cell.length_b   1.000
_cell.length_c   1.000
_cell.angle_alpha   90.00
_cell.angle_beta   90.00
_cell.angle_gamma   90.00
#
_symmetry.space_group_name_H-M   'P 1'
#
loop_
_entity.id
_entity.type
_entity.pdbx_description
1 polymer ?
#
loop_
_entity_poly.entity_id
_entity_poly.type
_entity_poly.pdbx_seq_one_letter_code
_entity_poly.pdbx_strand_id
1 'polypeptide(L)' 'MYAAFIVGLITSIFGGRPGMISGATGAMAVVMVSLVASHGVQYLFAAIMLAGILQIAAGLFKLGKFIRIVPHPVMIGFV' A
#
# COMPACT_ATOMS: atom_id res chain seq x y z
N MET A 1 12.42 9.07 1.52
CA MET A 1 12.48 9.83 0.24
C MET A 1 12.47 8.92 -0.99
N TYR A 2 13.33 7.89 -1.09
CA TYR A 2 13.36 6.97 -2.24
C TYR A 2 12.02 6.29 -2.57
N ALA A 3 11.29 5.81 -1.55
CA ALA A 3 10.02 5.11 -1.76
C ALA A 3 8.95 5.97 -2.46
N ALA A 4 8.76 7.22 -2.02
CA ALA A 4 7.76 8.11 -2.61
C ALA A 4 8.10 8.48 -4.07
N PHE A 5 9.38 8.71 -4.38
CA PHE A 5 9.84 9.02 -5.74
C PHE A 5 9.63 7.84 -6.69
N ILE A 6 10.06 6.63 -6.29
CA ILE A 6 9.95 5.42 -7.12
C ILE A 6 8.48 5.04 -7.33
N VAL A 7 7.65 5.07 -6.27
CA VAL A 7 6.22 4.78 -6.39
C VAL A 7 5.51 5.81 -7.27
N GLY A 8 5.84 7.10 -7.13
CA GLY A 8 5.28 8.15 -7.98
C GLY A 8 5.60 7.95 -9.47
N LEU A 9 6.83 7.54 -9.80
CA LEU A 9 7.25 7.25 -11.17
C LEU A 9 6.57 6.00 -11.75
N ILE A 10 6.51 4.92 -10.96
CA ILE A 10 5.90 3.66 -11.42
C ILE A 10 4.39 3.86 -11.62
N THR A 11 3.72 4.54 -10.68
CA THR A 11 2.27 4.75 -10.76
C THR A 11 1.86 5.78 -11.81
N SER A 12 2.73 6.71 -12.23
CA SER A 12 2.42 7.59 -13.35
C SER A 12 2.44 6.87 -14.70
N ILE A 13 3.26 5.83 -14.85
CA ILE A 13 3.35 5.02 -16.08
C ILE A 13 2.30 3.90 -16.10
N PHE A 14 2.12 3.20 -14.97
CA PHE A 14 1.28 1.99 -14.88
C PHE A 14 -0.05 2.20 -14.12
N GLY A 15 -0.34 3.42 -13.66
CA GLY A 15 -1.52 3.71 -12.84
C GLY A 15 -2.83 3.68 -13.65
N GLY A 16 -3.87 3.06 -13.08
CA GLY A 16 -5.17 2.91 -13.73
C GLY A 16 -6.11 4.13 -13.66
N ARG A 17 -5.75 5.19 -12.92
CA ARG A 17 -6.58 6.40 -12.79
C ARG A 17 -5.73 7.66 -12.88
N PRO A 18 -5.87 8.45 -13.96
CA PRO A 18 -5.17 9.72 -14.13
C PRO A 18 -5.45 10.67 -12.96
N GLY A 19 -4.41 11.33 -12.44
CA GLY A 19 -4.52 12.33 -11.37
C GLY A 19 -4.45 11.78 -9.94
N MET A 20 -4.29 10.46 -9.72
CA MET A 20 -4.01 9.91 -8.39
C MET A 20 -2.53 10.00 -8.04
N ILE A 21 -2.20 10.69 -6.93
CA ILE A 21 -0.85 10.74 -6.39
C ILE A 21 -0.65 9.51 -5.49
N SER A 22 0.34 8.68 -5.81
CA SER A 22 0.73 7.54 -4.97
C SER A 22 2.07 7.82 -4.30
N GLY A 23 2.14 7.58 -2.99
CA GLY A 23 3.34 7.83 -2.18
C GLY A 23 3.27 7.15 -0.82
N ALA A 24 4.23 7.47 0.06
CA ALA A 24 4.24 6.97 1.43
C ALA A 24 3.16 7.68 2.27
N THR A 25 2.08 6.97 2.61
CA THR A 25 0.98 7.49 3.43
C THR A 25 1.25 7.29 4.93
N GLY A 26 0.65 8.15 5.78
CA GLY A 26 0.77 8.02 7.24
C GLY A 26 0.26 6.67 7.77
N ALA A 27 -0.85 6.17 7.21
CA ALA A 27 -1.39 4.85 7.51
C ALA A 27 -0.36 3.71 7.29
N MET A 28 0.41 3.75 6.19
CA MET A 28 1.47 2.79 5.94
C MET A 28 2.64 2.95 6.93
N ALA A 29 3.00 4.19 7.27
CA ALA A 29 4.11 4.46 8.18
C ALA A 29 3.86 3.87 9.59
N VAL A 30 2.64 4.01 10.13
CA VAL A 30 2.28 3.48 11.45
C VAL A 30 2.43 1.96 11.52
N VAL A 31 1.99 1.24 10.47
CA VAL A 31 2.12 -0.23 10.38
C VAL A 31 3.57 -0.65 10.17
N MET A 32 4.34 0.11 9.40
CA MET A 32 5.77 -0.17 9.21
C MET A 32 6.58 0.00 10.50
N VAL A 33 6.28 1.04 11.29
CA VAL A 33 6.96 1.28 12.57
C VAL A 33 6.71 0.14 13.55
N SER A 34 5.46 -0.34 13.68
CA SER A 34 5.14 -1.47 14.57
C SER A 34 5.79 -2.78 14.12
N LEU A 35 5.89 -3.01 12.80
CA LEU A 35 6.59 -4.17 12.25
C LEU A 35 8.10 -4.11 12.56
N VAL A 36 8.74 -2.97 12.31
CA VAL A 36 10.18 -2.78 12.56
C VAL A 36 10.49 -2.89 14.05
N ALA A 37 9.62 -2.36 14.92
CA ALA A 37 9.78 -2.47 16.36
C ALA A 37 9.75 -3.93 16.85
N SER A 38 9.01 -4.80 16.16
CA SER A 38 8.83 -6.20 16.57
C SER A 38 9.82 -7.18 15.90
N HIS A 39 10.19 -6.94 14.63
CA HIS A 39 10.97 -7.90 13.80
C HIS A 39 12.23 -7.30 13.17
N GLY A 40 12.48 -6.00 13.34
CA GLY A 40 13.63 -5.31 12.76
C GLY A 40 13.43 -4.87 11.31
N VAL A 41 14.42 -4.13 10.78
CA VAL A 41 14.35 -3.45 9.47
C VAL A 41 14.45 -4.43 8.31
N GLN A 42 15.10 -5.60 8.47
CA GLN A 42 15.22 -6.57 7.37
C GLN A 42 13.84 -7.08 6.90
N TYR A 43 12.91 -7.28 7.83
CA TYR A 43 11.56 -7.75 7.52
C TYR A 43 10.69 -6.70 6.83
N LEU A 44 11.06 -5.41 6.92
CA LEU A 44 10.36 -4.33 6.22
C LEU A 44 10.42 -4.54 4.70
N PHE A 45 11.60 -4.85 4.15
CA PHE A 45 11.77 -5.08 2.71
C PHE A 45 10.99 -6.31 2.24
N ALA A 46 11.02 -7.39 3.02
CA ALA A 46 10.26 -8.60 2.72
C ALA A 46 8.74 -8.32 2.71
N ALA A 47 8.24 -7.57 3.71
CA ALA A 47 6.84 -7.21 3.81
C ALA A 47 6.38 -6.31 2.65
N ILE A 48 7.19 -5.33 2.24
CA ILE A 48 6.89 -4.45 1.09
C ILE A 48 6.82 -5.25 -0.21
N MET A 49 7.77 -6.15 -0.43
CA MET A 49 7.79 -7.00 -1.62
C MET A 49 6.58 -7.93 -1.66
N LEU A 50 6.23 -8.55 -0.52
CA LEU A 50 5.05 -9.39 -0.39
C LEU A 50 3.76 -8.59 -0.62
N ALA A 51 3.65 -7.39 -0.04
CA ALA A 51 2.51 -6.50 -0.26
C ALA A 51 2.34 -6.14 -1.74
N GLY A 52 3.43 -5.87 -2.46
CA GLY A 52 3.39 -5.61 -3.90
C GLY A 52 2.88 -6.81 -4.71
N ILE A 53 3.35 -8.03 -4.38
CA ILE A 53 2.87 -9.27 -5.02
C ILE A 53 1.37 -9.46 -4.78
N LEU A 54 0.91 -9.25 -3.54
CA LEU A 54 -0.51 -9.33 -3.19
C LEU A 54 -1.35 -8.29 -3.94
N GLN A 55 -0.85 -7.07 -4.11
CA GLN A 55 -1.53 -6.01 -4.88
C GLN A 55 -1.65 -6.38 -6.37
N ILE A 56 -0.58 -6.90 -6.97
CA ILE A 56 -0.59 -7.35 -8.37
C ILE A 56 -1.58 -8.51 -8.54
N ALA A 57 -1.55 -9.50 -7.63
CA ALA A 57 -2.50 -10.61 -7.64
C ALA A 57 -3.95 -10.12 -7.52
N ALA A 58 -4.22 -9.20 -6.57
CA ALA A 58 -5.54 -8.60 -6.42
C ALA A 58 -6.01 -7.82 -7.66
N GLY A 59 -5.09 -7.16 -8.37
CA GLY A 59 -5.33 -6.52 -9.65
C GLY A 59 -5.69 -7.52 -10.76
N LEU A 60 -4.92 -8.61 -10.88
CA LEU A 60 -5.14 -9.68 -11.87
C LEU A 60 -6.49 -10.38 -11.67
N PHE A 61 -6.85 -10.68 -10.42
CA PHE A 61 -8.14 -11.30 -10.06
C PHE A 61 -9.31 -10.30 -10.02
N LYS A 62 -9.08 -9.01 -10.36
CA LYS A 62 -10.08 -7.93 -10.34
C LYS A 62 -10.78 -7.79 -8.98
N LEU A 63 -10.06 -8.07 -7.88
CA LEU A 63 -10.59 -8.03 -6.52
C LEU A 63 -10.86 -6.59 -6.01
N GLY A 64 -10.48 -5.56 -6.77
CA GLY A 64 -10.72 -4.16 -6.40
C GLY A 64 -12.20 -3.81 -6.16
N LYS A 65 -13.15 -4.56 -6.74
CA LYS A 65 -14.59 -4.34 -6.51
C LYS A 65 -15.03 -4.70 -5.08
N PHE A 66 -14.33 -5.62 -4.41
CA PHE A 66 -14.67 -6.08 -3.06
C PHE A 66 -14.35 -5.04 -1.98
N ILE A 67 -13.54 -4.01 -2.28
CA ILE A 67 -13.26 -2.90 -1.36
C ILE A 67 -14.56 -2.18 -0.95
N ARG A 68 -15.59 -2.20 -1.81
CA ARG A 68 -16.91 -1.61 -1.50
C ARG A 68 -17.67 -2.33 -0.37
N ILE A 69 -17.31 -3.57 -0.04
CA ILE A 69 -17.94 -4.34 1.03
C ILE A 69 -17.43 -3.90 2.42
N VAL A 70 -16.28 -3.21 2.48
CA VAL A 70 -15.70 -2.75 3.74
C VAL A 70 -16.62 -1.69 4.39
N PRO A 71 -17.08 -1.90 5.64
CA PRO A 71 -17.96 -0.96 6.30
C PRO A 71 -17.31 0.42 6.52
N HIS A 72 -18.05 1.49 6.26
CA HIS A 72 -17.63 2.88 6.54
C HIS A 72 -17.13 3.12 7.98
N PRO A 73 -17.75 2.56 9.04
CA PRO A 73 -17.27 2.73 10.41
C PRO A 73 -15.82 2.26 10.63
N VAL A 74 -15.40 1.19 9.94
CA VAL A 74 -14.03 0.65 10.05
C VAL A 74 -13.03 1.57 9.37
N MET A 75 -13.40 2.16 8.23
CA MET A 75 -12.53 3.12 7.54
C MET A 75 -12.30 4.38 8.39
N ILE A 76 -13.34 4.89 9.05
CA ILE A 76 -13.23 6.07 9.92
C ILE A 76 -12.46 5.75 11.20
N GLY A 77 -12.64 4.55 11.77
CA GLY A 77 -11.92 4.15 12.98
C GLY A 77 -10.43 3.86 12.77
N PHE A 78 -9.97 3.71 11.52
CA PHE A 78 -8.57 3.49 11.18
C PHE A 78 -7.83 4.79 10.79
N VAL A 79 -8.55 5.85 10.44
CA VAL A 79 -8.01 7.20 10.15
C VAL A 79 -7.72 7.93 11.45
#